data_AF-A0A2A4JTE2-F1
#
_entry.id   AF-A0A2A4JTE2-F1
#
_cell.length_a   1.000
_cell.length_b   1.000
_cell.length_c   1.000
_cell.angle_alpha   90.00
_cell.angle_beta   90.00
_cell.angle_gamma   90.00
#
_symmetry.space_group_name_H-M   'P 1'
#
loop_
_entity.id
_entity.type
_entity.pdbx_description
1 polymer ?
#
loop_
_entity_poly.entity_id
_entity_poly.type
_entity_poly.pdbx_seq_one_letter_code
_entity_poly.pdbx_strand_id
1 'polypeptide(L)'
;MSYAASTPPKPASAPPHTTLQRSVRGAASSGAPARVIPRFHFPKGRPPPGHQQDHALHKVQSAFATFPNSQVPRDSFKHIVKACECPLYWKMPLFLATQQNLHAPVDGHKFIDFWRE
;
A
#
# COMPACT_ATOMS: atom_id res chain seq x y z
N MET A 1 24.39 -16.70 68.60
CA MET A 1 25.08 -16.69 67.29
C MET A 1 24.00 -16.64 66.22
N SER A 2 23.71 -15.45 65.70
CA SER A 2 22.61 -15.22 64.76
C SER A 2 23.21 -14.97 63.37
N TYR A 3 22.96 -15.86 62.43
CA TYR A 3 23.36 -15.69 61.03
C TYR A 3 22.30 -14.85 60.31
N ALA A 4 22.62 -13.60 60.02
CA ALA A 4 21.79 -12.75 59.17
C ALA A 4 22.07 -13.10 57.69
N ALA A 5 21.05 -13.55 56.97
CA ALA A 5 21.13 -13.76 55.52
C ALA A 5 21.14 -12.40 54.80
N SER A 6 22.21 -12.12 54.06
CA SER A 6 22.31 -10.94 53.20
C SER A 6 21.52 -11.16 51.91
N THR A 7 20.53 -10.32 51.63
CA THR A 7 19.80 -10.32 50.36
C THR A 7 20.63 -9.60 49.28
N PRO A 8 20.63 -10.09 48.03
CA PRO A 8 21.36 -9.42 46.95
C PRO A 8 20.66 -8.12 46.54
N PRO A 9 21.41 -7.07 46.13
CA PRO A 9 20.82 -5.82 45.70
C PRO A 9 20.07 -5.99 44.37
N LYS A 10 18.86 -5.41 44.32
CA LYS A 10 18.01 -5.29 43.13
C LYS A 10 18.77 -4.54 42.02
N PRO A 11 18.87 -5.07 40.78
CA PRO A 11 19.49 -4.32 39.69
C PRO A 11 18.67 -3.06 39.41
N ALA A 12 19.36 -1.92 39.48
CA ALA A 12 18.84 -0.60 39.14
C ALA A 12 18.31 -0.62 37.69
N SER A 13 17.20 0.09 37.49
CA SER A 13 16.51 0.26 36.21
C SER A 13 17.48 0.53 35.06
N ALA A 14 17.39 -0.24 33.99
CA ALA A 14 18.02 0.12 32.72
C ALA A 14 17.53 1.52 32.28
N PRO A 15 18.42 2.43 31.85
CA PRO A 15 18.00 3.74 31.36
C PRO A 15 17.14 3.57 30.09
N PRO A 16 16.11 4.41 29.86
CA PRO A 16 15.32 4.38 28.64
C PRO A 16 16.11 5.07 27.52
N HIS A 17 17.28 4.53 27.18
CA HIS A 17 18.11 5.10 26.14
C HIS A 17 17.92 4.29 24.86
N THR A 18 16.96 4.72 24.03
CA THR A 18 16.93 4.26 22.64
C THR A 18 18.21 4.73 21.98
N THR A 19 18.92 3.83 21.31
CA THR A 19 20.21 4.09 20.64
C THR A 19 20.11 5.13 19.52
N LEU A 20 18.89 5.60 19.19
CA LEU A 20 18.59 6.59 18.16
C LEU A 20 18.83 8.04 18.60
N GLN A 21 18.90 8.35 19.90
CA GLN A 21 19.03 9.75 20.33
C GLN A 21 20.44 10.34 20.13
N ARG A 22 21.49 9.51 20.09
CA ARG A 22 22.87 9.98 20.00
C ARG A 22 23.22 10.56 18.62
N SER A 23 22.56 10.14 17.55
CA SER A 23 22.91 10.55 16.18
C SER A 23 22.27 11.87 15.73
N VAL A 24 21.27 12.40 16.44
CA VAL A 24 20.57 13.64 16.05
C VAL A 24 21.28 14.90 16.56
N ARG A 25 21.91 14.86 17.74
CA ARG A 25 22.49 16.07 18.37
C ARG A 25 23.90 16.46 17.87
N GLY A 26 24.62 15.59 17.17
CA GLY A 26 25.99 15.86 16.69
C GLY A 26 26.09 16.67 15.38
N ALA A 27 25.00 16.79 14.63
CA ALA A 27 25.00 17.52 13.34
C ALA A 27 24.79 19.03 13.50
N ALA A 28 24.09 19.47 14.55
CA ALA A 28 23.74 20.87 14.75
C ALA A 28 24.96 21.77 15.09
N SER A 29 26.05 21.21 15.62
CA SER A 29 27.25 21.95 16.01
C SER A 29 28.39 21.91 14.98
N SER A 30 28.26 21.15 13.89
CA SER A 30 29.33 20.90 12.90
C SER A 30 29.10 21.55 11.53
N GLY A 31 28.02 22.32 11.35
CA GLY A 31 27.65 22.88 10.04
C GLY A 31 27.22 21.83 9.00
N ALA A 32 27.16 20.55 9.40
CA ALA A 32 26.70 19.47 8.55
C ALA A 32 25.16 19.54 8.40
N PRO A 33 24.61 19.31 7.19
CA PRO A 33 23.16 19.30 7.00
C PRO A 33 22.53 18.28 7.95
N ALA A 34 21.51 18.74 8.68
CA ALA A 34 20.74 17.88 9.57
C ALA A 34 20.30 16.63 8.79
N ARG A 35 20.62 15.43 9.31
CA ARG A 35 20.14 14.18 8.73
C ARG A 35 18.61 14.14 8.89
N VAL A 36 17.88 14.60 7.87
CA VAL A 36 16.43 14.49 7.80
C VAL A 36 16.08 13.02 7.66
N ILE A 37 15.43 12.44 8.68
CA ILE A 37 14.92 11.07 8.60
C ILE A 37 13.77 11.09 7.57
N PRO A 38 13.89 10.39 6.43
CA PRO A 38 12.81 10.35 5.45
C PRO A 38 11.58 9.63 6.02
N ARG A 39 10.42 9.92 5.44
CA ARG A 39 9.21 9.16 5.76
C ARG A 39 9.41 7.68 5.43
N PHE A 40 9.35 6.81 6.44
CA PHE A 40 9.55 5.37 6.30
C PHE A 40 8.26 4.55 6.50
N HIS A 41 7.23 5.13 7.11
CA HIS A 41 5.95 4.47 7.36
C HIS A 41 4.83 5.03 6.47
N PHE A 42 4.14 4.11 5.79
CA PHE A 42 3.03 4.40 4.89
C PHE A 42 1.89 3.39 5.16
N PRO A 43 0.85 3.76 5.94
CA PRO A 43 -0.22 2.83 6.33
C PRO A 43 -0.93 2.14 5.17
N LYS A 44 -1.01 2.81 4.01
CA LYS A 44 -1.66 2.32 2.79
C LYS A 44 -0.66 1.90 1.71
N GLY A 45 0.60 1.70 2.07
CA GLY A 45 1.70 1.52 1.11
C GLY A 45 2.23 2.85 0.56
N ARG A 46 3.38 2.78 -0.12
CA ARG A 46 4.01 3.96 -0.71
C ARG A 46 3.17 4.45 -1.89
N PRO A 47 2.80 5.74 -1.95
CA PRO A 47 2.07 6.27 -3.09
C PRO A 47 2.88 6.07 -4.37
N PRO A 48 2.27 5.54 -5.44
CA PRO A 48 2.91 5.55 -6.75
C PRO A 48 3.06 7.01 -7.24
N PRO A 49 3.97 7.27 -8.19
CA PRO A 49 4.00 8.55 -8.89
C PRO A 49 2.65 8.82 -9.59
N GLY A 50 2.15 10.07 -9.54
CA GLY A 50 0.82 10.41 -10.10
C GLY A 50 0.65 9.99 -11.57
N HIS A 51 1.68 10.20 -12.40
CA HIS A 51 1.66 9.80 -13.81
C HIS A 51 1.44 8.30 -14.02
N GLN A 52 1.88 7.46 -13.07
CA GLN A 52 1.70 6.02 -13.15
C GLN A 52 0.24 5.63 -12.92
N GLN A 53 -0.44 6.32 -11.99
CA GLN A 53 -1.85 6.12 -11.71
C GLN A 53 -2.72 6.57 -12.89
N ASP A 54 -2.43 7.73 -13.48
CA ASP A 54 -3.14 8.23 -14.67
C ASP A 54 -2.97 7.28 -15.87
N HIS A 55 -1.75 6.80 -16.09
CA HIS A 55 -1.47 5.85 -17.16
C HIS A 55 -2.19 4.50 -16.95
N ALA A 56 -2.23 4.00 -15.70
CA ALA A 56 -2.98 2.78 -15.38
C ALA A 56 -4.49 2.96 -15.64
N LEU A 57 -5.07 4.08 -15.22
CA LEU A 57 -6.48 4.40 -15.49
C LEU A 57 -6.77 4.50 -16.99
N HIS A 58 -5.89 5.17 -17.75
CA HIS A 58 -6.06 5.32 -19.19
C HIS A 58 -6.03 3.98 -19.94
N LYS A 59 -5.20 3.01 -19.50
CA LYS A 59 -5.20 1.64 -20.04
C LYS A 59 -6.54 0.94 -19.84
N VAL A 60 -7.11 1.04 -18.63
CA VAL A 60 -8.42 0.44 -18.33
C VAL A 60 -9.52 1.11 -19.15
N GLN A 61 -9.55 2.44 -19.20
CA GLN A 61 -10.51 3.20 -20.03
C GLN A 61 -10.44 2.80 -21.50
N SER A 62 -9.23 2.75 -22.05
CA SER A 62 -8.99 2.35 -23.44
C SER A 62 -9.48 0.92 -23.69
N ALA A 63 -9.26 0.00 -22.74
CA ALA A 63 -9.72 -1.38 -22.87
C ALA A 63 -11.26 -1.48 -22.91
N PHE A 64 -11.98 -0.77 -22.04
CA PHE A 64 -13.45 -0.73 -22.09
C PHE A 64 -13.98 -0.10 -23.37
N ALA A 65 -13.33 0.96 -23.89
CA ALA A 65 -13.73 1.62 -25.13
C ALA A 65 -13.69 0.71 -26.37
N THR A 66 -12.97 -0.43 -26.30
CA THR A 66 -12.96 -1.42 -27.38
C THR A 66 -14.24 -2.27 -27.44
N PHE A 67 -15.09 -2.22 -26.41
CA PHE A 67 -16.33 -2.99 -26.34
C PHE A 67 -17.56 -2.11 -26.61
N PRO A 68 -18.62 -2.67 -27.22
CA PRO A 68 -19.88 -1.94 -27.43
C PRO A 68 -20.44 -1.39 -26.11
N ASN A 69 -20.85 -0.13 -26.12
CA ASN A 69 -21.40 0.57 -24.95
C ASN A 69 -20.49 0.55 -23.71
N SER A 70 -19.17 0.34 -23.88
CA SER A 70 -18.22 0.14 -22.78
C SER A 70 -18.63 -0.99 -21.82
N GLN A 71 -19.32 -2.02 -22.33
CA GLN A 71 -19.82 -3.14 -21.54
C GLN A 71 -19.09 -4.43 -21.89
N VAL A 72 -18.60 -5.14 -20.87
CA VAL A 72 -17.74 -6.33 -21.07
C VAL A 72 -18.40 -7.57 -20.49
N PRO A 73 -18.75 -8.56 -21.33
CA PRO A 73 -19.23 -9.86 -20.86
C PRO A 73 -18.18 -10.59 -20.04
N ARG A 74 -18.62 -11.46 -19.14
CA ARG A 74 -17.76 -12.26 -18.26
C ARG A 74 -16.65 -13.00 -19.02
N ASP A 75 -16.93 -13.58 -20.18
CA ASP A 75 -15.94 -14.37 -20.94
C ASP A 75 -14.81 -13.51 -21.52
N SER A 76 -15.13 -12.28 -21.88
CA SER A 76 -14.21 -11.27 -22.40
C SER A 76 -13.52 -10.46 -21.32
N PHE A 77 -13.93 -10.57 -20.04
CA PHE A 77 -13.39 -9.76 -18.94
C PHE A 77 -11.88 -9.96 -18.69
N LYS A 78 -11.28 -11.05 -19.20
CA LYS A 78 -9.83 -11.27 -19.23
C LYS A 78 -9.03 -10.13 -19.89
N HIS A 79 -9.64 -9.38 -20.82
CA HIS A 79 -9.01 -8.23 -21.47
C HIS A 79 -8.85 -7.06 -20.48
N ILE A 80 -9.87 -6.84 -19.64
CA ILE A 80 -9.83 -5.80 -18.59
C ILE A 80 -8.79 -6.18 -17.53
N VAL A 81 -8.74 -7.44 -17.11
CA VAL A 81 -7.73 -7.94 -16.15
C VAL A 81 -6.30 -7.67 -16.63
N LYS A 82 -6.03 -7.87 -17.93
CA LYS A 82 -4.73 -7.53 -18.53
C LYS A 82 -4.46 -6.03 -18.51
N ALA A 83 -5.47 -5.19 -18.78
CA ALA A 83 -5.33 -3.73 -18.74
C ALA A 83 -5.07 -3.20 -17.31
N CYS A 84 -5.64 -3.86 -16.29
CA CYS A 84 -5.35 -3.64 -14.88
C CYS A 84 -3.98 -4.18 -14.44
N GLU A 85 -3.22 -4.81 -15.34
CA GLU A 85 -1.93 -5.46 -15.05
C GLU A 85 -2.00 -6.48 -13.90
N CYS A 86 -3.17 -7.09 -13.71
CA CYS A 86 -3.41 -8.10 -12.69
C CYS A 86 -3.22 -9.52 -13.26
N PRO A 87 -2.78 -10.49 -12.45
CA PRO A 87 -2.74 -11.89 -12.86
C PRO A 87 -4.15 -12.41 -13.23
N LEU A 88 -4.24 -13.33 -14.20
CA LEU A 88 -5.53 -13.79 -14.74
C LEU A 88 -6.51 -14.36 -13.68
N TYR A 89 -6.00 -14.96 -12.60
CA TYR A 89 -6.85 -15.47 -11.52
C TYR A 89 -7.62 -14.37 -10.77
N TRP A 90 -7.24 -13.09 -10.92
CA TRP A 90 -8.00 -11.94 -10.42
C TRP A 90 -9.26 -11.65 -11.24
N LYS A 91 -9.47 -12.33 -12.37
CA LYS A 91 -10.66 -12.12 -13.22
C LYS A 91 -11.96 -12.17 -12.43
N MET A 92 -12.12 -13.16 -11.57
CA MET A 92 -13.38 -13.35 -10.84
C MET A 92 -13.54 -12.34 -9.68
N PRO A 93 -12.52 -12.12 -8.82
CA PRO A 93 -12.55 -11.04 -7.84
C PRO A 93 -12.86 -9.65 -8.45
N LEU A 94 -12.18 -9.28 -9.54
CA LEU A 94 -12.39 -7.98 -10.17
C LEU A 94 -13.77 -7.86 -10.83
N PHE A 95 -14.29 -8.93 -11.43
CA PHE A 95 -15.64 -8.92 -11.99
C PHE A 95 -16.69 -8.72 -10.89
N LEU A 96 -16.55 -9.44 -9.77
CA LEU A 96 -17.50 -9.39 -8.65
C LEU A 96 -17.45 -8.06 -7.87
N ALA A 97 -16.39 -7.27 -8.01
CA ALA A 97 -16.29 -5.95 -7.38
C ALA A 97 -17.39 -4.99 -7.85
N THR A 98 -17.85 -5.13 -9.10
CA THR A 98 -18.85 -4.21 -9.69
C THR A 98 -20.03 -4.91 -10.36
N GLN A 99 -20.01 -6.25 -10.47
CA GLN A 99 -21.10 -7.02 -11.07
C GLN A 99 -21.44 -8.26 -10.23
N GLN A 100 -22.67 -8.28 -9.69
CA GLN A 100 -23.19 -9.38 -8.87
C GLN A 100 -23.85 -10.49 -9.69
N ASN A 101 -24.38 -10.16 -10.88
CA ASN A 101 -24.98 -11.12 -11.79
C ASN A 101 -23.93 -11.66 -12.77
N LEU A 102 -23.58 -12.95 -12.64
CA LEU A 102 -22.56 -13.61 -13.46
C LEU A 102 -22.87 -13.66 -14.96
N HIS A 103 -24.14 -13.47 -15.34
CA HIS A 103 -24.58 -13.47 -16.74
C HIS A 103 -24.69 -12.05 -17.32
N ALA A 104 -24.64 -11.02 -16.48
CA ALA A 104 -24.67 -9.64 -16.94
C ALA A 104 -23.25 -9.13 -17.27
N PRO A 105 -23.10 -8.24 -18.26
CA PRO A 105 -21.82 -7.60 -18.53
C PRO A 105 -21.43 -6.62 -17.41
N VAL A 106 -20.15 -6.35 -17.28
CA VAL A 106 -19.63 -5.26 -16.43
C VAL A 106 -19.79 -3.94 -17.17
N ASP A 107 -20.39 -2.95 -16.51
CA ASP A 107 -20.42 -1.57 -16.98
C ASP A 107 -19.06 -0.91 -16.75
N GLY A 108 -18.46 -0.38 -17.82
CA GLY A 108 -17.12 0.22 -17.77
C GLY A 108 -17.03 1.44 -16.88
N HIS A 109 -18.06 2.29 -16.84
CA HIS A 109 -18.03 3.50 -16.00
C HIS A 109 -18.00 3.11 -14.52
N LYS A 110 -18.89 2.19 -14.10
CA LYS A 110 -18.89 1.65 -12.73
C LYS A 110 -17.56 1.00 -12.35
N PHE A 111 -16.94 0.27 -13.28
CA PHE A 111 -15.64 -0.35 -13.03
C PHE A 111 -14.52 0.68 -12.91
N ILE A 112 -14.50 1.70 -13.77
CA ILE A 112 -13.49 2.78 -13.72
C ILE A 112 -13.61 3.57 -12.42
N ASP A 113 -14.82 3.83 -11.94
CA ASP A 113 -15.05 4.50 -10.67
C ASP A 113 -14.52 3.67 -9.49
N PHE A 114 -14.81 2.36 -9.46
CA PHE A 114 -14.24 1.42 -8.50
C PHE A 114 -12.70 1.37 -8.56
N TRP A 115 -12.12 1.34 -9.77
CA TRP A 115 -10.68 1.16 -9.95
C TRP A 115 -9.86 2.41 -9.61
N ARG A 116 -10.49 3.58 -9.56
CA ARG A 116 -9.85 4.85 -9.23
C ARG A 116 -9.57 5.00 -7.73
N GLU A 117 -10.39 4.34 -6.91
CA GLU A 117 -10.40 4.44 -5.44
C GLU A 117 -9.25 3.65 -4.78
#